data_AF-A0A956AX67-F1
#
_entry.id   AF-A0A956AX67-F1
#
_cell.length_a   1.000
_cell.length_b   1.000
_cell.length_c   1.000
_cell.angle_alpha   90.00
_cell.angle_beta   90.00
_cell.angle_gamma   90.00
#
_symmetry.space_group_name_H-M   'P 1'
#
loop_
_entity.id
_entity.type
_entity.pdbx_description
1 polymer ?
#
loop_
_entity_poly.entity_id
_entity_poly.type
_entity_poly.pdbx_seq_one_letter_code
_entity_poly.pdbx_strand_id
1 'polypeptide(L)'
;MFALLLACVEAPAGPTDPGSILDLSMDSTVGVLLDELPPAERERAATALLAESEAFWRARAQLQVETTYYRLTYRNFFYDDAGQLPLPPREQWEIELGAPERRTIEGHDYVAVDYTFTGALLSGADQAGLAEPSLAEVGSSYDE
;
A
#
# COMPACT_ATOMS: atom_id res chain seq x y z
N MET A 1 37.83 -48.64 -1.46
CA MET A 1 37.20 -47.97 -2.62
C MET A 1 35.70 -48.13 -2.44
N PHE A 2 35.02 -47.11 -1.92
CA PHE A 2 33.58 -47.13 -1.63
C PHE A 2 32.85 -46.45 -2.78
N ALA A 3 31.93 -47.17 -3.43
CA ALA A 3 31.04 -46.60 -4.43
C ALA A 3 29.87 -45.92 -3.71
N LEU A 4 29.79 -44.60 -3.83
CA LEU A 4 28.65 -43.81 -3.36
C LEU A 4 27.58 -43.87 -4.47
N LEU A 5 26.53 -44.67 -4.27
CA LEU A 5 25.33 -44.63 -5.10
C LEU A 5 24.55 -43.36 -4.73
N LEU A 6 24.55 -42.39 -5.64
CA LEU A 6 23.66 -41.23 -5.58
C LEU A 6 22.26 -41.71 -5.97
N ALA A 7 21.42 -42.03 -4.99
CA ALA A 7 20.00 -42.17 -5.21
C ALA A 7 19.39 -40.77 -5.26
N CYS A 8 19.00 -40.30 -6.44
CA CYS A 8 18.05 -39.19 -6.54
C CYS A 8 16.74 -39.67 -5.91
N VAL A 9 16.45 -39.22 -4.69
CA VAL A 9 15.09 -39.28 -4.18
C VAL A 9 14.33 -38.15 -4.88
N GLU A 10 13.55 -38.51 -5.89
CA GLU A 10 12.54 -37.61 -6.43
C GLU A 10 11.47 -37.51 -5.33
N ALA A 11 11.45 -36.39 -4.61
CA ALA A 11 10.34 -36.12 -3.70
C ALA A 11 9.05 -36.16 -4.52
N PRO A 12 7.99 -36.84 -4.05
CA PRO A 12 6.72 -36.81 -4.76
C PRO A 12 6.32 -35.35 -4.92
N ALA A 13 5.98 -34.93 -6.15
CA ALA A 13 5.36 -33.65 -6.39
C ALA A 13 4.08 -33.62 -5.54
N GLY A 14 4.14 -32.87 -4.43
CA GLY A 14 2.96 -32.62 -3.61
C GLY A 14 1.87 -31.97 -4.46
N PRO A 15 0.61 -31.96 -4.00
CA PRO A 15 -0.43 -31.20 -4.67
C PRO A 15 0.08 -29.78 -4.93
N THR A 16 0.00 -29.33 -6.19
CA THR A 16 0.34 -27.96 -6.56
C THR A 16 -0.53 -27.03 -5.73
N ASP A 17 0.07 -26.32 -4.78
CA ASP A 17 -0.60 -25.25 -4.05
C ASP A 17 -1.00 -24.20 -5.09
N PRO A 18 -2.30 -23.95 -5.33
CA PRO A 18 -2.71 -22.96 -6.30
C PRO A 18 -2.30 -21.54 -5.87
N GLY A 19 -1.94 -21.34 -4.60
CA GLY A 19 -1.65 -20.04 -4.02
C GLY A 19 -2.86 -19.10 -4.11
N SER A 20 -2.63 -17.84 -3.79
CA SER A 20 -3.56 -16.74 -4.04
C SER A 20 -2.78 -15.48 -4.40
N ILE A 21 -3.42 -14.62 -5.19
CA ILE A 21 -2.96 -13.27 -5.50
C ILE A 21 -4.02 -12.32 -4.99
N LEU A 22 -3.61 -11.34 -4.21
CA LEU A 22 -4.44 -10.22 -3.79
C LEU A 22 -3.99 -8.97 -4.53
N ASP A 23 -4.90 -8.39 -5.32
CA ASP A 23 -4.69 -7.07 -5.90
C ASP A 23 -5.06 -6.02 -4.85
N LEU A 24 -4.16 -5.06 -4.66
CA LEU A 24 -4.30 -3.97 -3.69
C LEU A 24 -4.36 -2.67 -4.46
N SER A 25 -5.36 -1.84 -4.16
CA SER A 25 -5.46 -0.49 -4.68
C SER A 25 -5.87 0.48 -3.59
N MET A 26 -5.42 1.74 -3.73
CA MET A 26 -5.86 2.82 -2.87
C MET A 26 -5.80 4.13 -3.65
N ASP A 27 -6.93 4.81 -3.77
CA ASP A 27 -6.99 6.20 -4.23
C ASP A 27 -6.95 7.12 -3.01
N SER A 28 -6.03 8.07 -3.01
CA SER A 28 -5.88 8.99 -1.89
C SER A 28 -5.26 10.32 -2.30
N THR A 29 -5.09 11.20 -1.31
CA THR A 29 -4.55 12.53 -1.46
C THR A 29 -3.45 12.76 -0.43
N VAL A 30 -2.33 13.31 -0.87
CA VAL A 30 -1.34 13.94 0.02
C VAL A 30 -1.32 15.45 -0.21
N GLY A 31 -1.02 16.21 0.84
CA GLY A 31 -0.95 17.66 0.73
C GLY A 31 -0.21 18.32 1.87
N VAL A 32 0.02 19.63 1.70
CA VAL A 32 0.58 20.50 2.73
C VAL A 32 -0.49 21.52 3.11
N LEU A 33 -0.88 21.51 4.39
CA LEU A 33 -1.83 22.46 4.97
C LEU A 33 -1.19 23.85 5.03
N LEU A 34 -1.86 24.84 4.44
CA LEU A 34 -1.42 26.23 4.45
C LEU A 34 -1.99 27.03 5.63
N ASP A 35 -2.98 26.48 6.34
CA ASP A 35 -3.65 27.20 7.43
C ASP A 35 -2.73 27.55 8.61
N GLU A 36 -1.72 26.72 8.85
CA GLU A 36 -0.68 26.93 9.86
C GLU A 36 0.26 28.10 9.52
N LEU A 37 0.22 28.61 8.29
CA LEU A 37 1.01 29.76 7.87
C LEU A 37 0.23 31.07 8.07
N PRO A 38 0.92 32.17 8.45
CA PRO A 38 0.31 33.49 8.45
C PRO A 38 -0.32 33.81 7.08
N PRO A 39 -1.51 34.42 7.02
CA PRO A 39 -2.21 34.65 5.75
C PRO A 39 -1.38 35.33 4.65
N ALA A 40 -0.48 36.25 5.04
CA ALA A 40 0.41 36.95 4.12
C ALA A 40 1.45 36.03 3.43
N GLU A 41 1.76 34.88 4.02
CA GLU A 41 2.78 33.94 3.53
C GLU A 41 2.19 32.78 2.71
N ARG A 42 0.88 32.54 2.80
CA ARG A 42 0.21 31.38 2.19
C ARG A 42 0.39 31.35 0.68
N GLU A 43 0.28 32.50 0.00
CA GLU A 43 0.42 32.58 -1.45
C GLU A 43 1.84 32.22 -1.92
N ARG A 44 2.85 32.70 -1.19
CA ARG A 44 4.26 32.41 -1.48
C ARG A 44 4.56 30.92 -1.26
N ALA A 45 4.05 30.35 -0.18
CA ALA A 45 4.19 28.93 0.10
C ALA A 45 3.47 28.07 -0.94
N ALA A 46 2.24 28.43 -1.32
CA ALA A 46 1.50 27.73 -2.35
C ALA A 46 2.25 27.73 -3.69
N THR A 47 2.76 28.89 -4.11
CA THR A 47 3.55 29.02 -5.35
C THR A 47 4.79 28.12 -5.32
N ALA A 48 5.50 28.07 -4.19
CA ALA A 48 6.67 27.21 -4.04
C ALA A 48 6.29 25.72 -4.10
N LEU A 49 5.23 25.31 -3.40
CA LEU A 49 4.76 23.92 -3.35
C LEU A 49 4.23 23.44 -4.71
N LEU A 50 3.53 24.29 -5.47
CA LEU A 50 3.08 23.97 -6.83
C LEU A 50 4.26 23.76 -7.81
N ALA A 51 5.41 24.35 -7.51
CA ALA A 51 6.64 24.21 -8.30
C ALA A 51 7.55 23.06 -7.81
N GLU A 52 7.15 22.34 -6.75
CA GLU A 52 7.91 21.20 -6.26
C GLU A 52 7.95 20.05 -7.27
N SER A 53 8.99 19.23 -7.17
CA SER A 53 9.20 18.11 -8.07
C SER A 53 8.21 16.96 -7.84
N GLU A 54 8.02 16.11 -8.85
CA GLU A 54 7.29 14.85 -8.69
C GLU A 54 7.87 14.00 -7.56
N ALA A 55 9.21 13.95 -7.41
CA ALA A 55 9.87 13.18 -6.37
C ALA A 55 9.49 13.64 -4.94
N PHE A 56 9.27 14.95 -4.74
CA PHE A 56 8.82 15.51 -3.47
C PHE A 56 7.43 14.99 -3.10
N TRP A 57 6.50 14.99 -4.06
CA TRP A 57 5.13 14.51 -3.87
C TRP A 57 5.07 12.99 -3.74
N ARG A 58 5.88 12.27 -4.54
CA ARG A 58 6.02 10.81 -4.47
C ARG A 58 6.47 10.36 -3.09
N ALA A 59 7.46 11.03 -2.50
CA ALA A 59 7.93 10.71 -1.16
C ALA A 59 6.83 10.87 -0.10
N ARG A 60 5.90 11.82 -0.27
CA ARG A 60 4.76 12.00 0.63
C ARG A 60 3.73 10.91 0.47
N ALA A 61 3.37 10.58 -0.77
CA ALA A 61 2.46 9.47 -1.06
C ALA A 61 3.03 8.16 -0.50
N GLN A 62 4.32 7.89 -0.71
CA GLN A 62 5.01 6.74 -0.13
C GLN A 62 4.92 6.70 1.40
N LEU A 63 5.19 7.83 2.08
CA LEU A 63 5.09 7.89 3.54
C LEU A 63 3.67 7.62 4.04
N GLN A 64 2.64 8.06 3.33
CA GLN A 64 1.25 7.75 3.67
C GLN A 64 0.95 6.26 3.50
N VAL A 65 1.35 5.65 2.38
CA VAL A 65 1.22 4.20 2.13
C VAL A 65 1.98 3.39 3.20
N GLU A 66 3.18 3.82 3.60
CA GLU A 66 3.93 3.19 4.71
C GLU A 66 3.18 3.26 6.05
N THR A 67 2.45 4.35 6.30
CA THR A 67 1.66 4.48 7.53
C THR A 67 0.47 3.51 7.49
N THR A 68 -0.17 3.35 6.33
CA THR A 68 -1.20 2.33 6.09
C THR A 68 -0.66 0.91 6.29
N TYR A 69 0.56 0.63 5.80
CA TYR A 69 1.23 -0.66 6.01
C TYR A 69 1.31 -1.05 7.48
N TYR A 70 1.71 -0.11 8.35
CA TYR A 70 1.78 -0.38 9.79
C TYR A 70 0.40 -0.66 10.39
N ARG A 71 -0.64 0.09 10.00
CA ARG A 71 -2.01 -0.17 10.46
C ARG A 71 -2.46 -1.58 10.10
N LEU A 72 -2.35 -1.97 8.82
CA LEU A 72 -2.84 -3.26 8.34
C LEU A 72 -2.03 -4.45 8.87
N THR A 73 -0.72 -4.28 9.05
CA THR A 73 0.15 -5.32 9.61
C THR A 73 -0.15 -5.59 11.08
N TYR A 74 -0.59 -4.57 11.84
CA TYR A 74 -0.82 -4.67 13.28
C TYR A 74 -2.30 -4.64 13.68
N ARG A 75 -3.24 -4.67 12.72
CA ARG A 75 -4.68 -4.56 13.00
C ARG A 75 -5.20 -5.66 13.94
N ASN A 76 -4.57 -6.83 13.91
CA ASN A 76 -4.87 -7.98 14.78
C ASN A 76 -4.63 -7.71 16.28
N PHE A 77 -3.94 -6.62 16.64
CA PHE A 77 -3.81 -6.18 18.03
C PHE A 77 -4.96 -5.28 18.49
N PHE A 78 -5.81 -4.83 17.56
CA PHE A 78 -6.89 -3.87 17.81
C PHE A 78 -8.28 -4.45 17.54
N TYR A 79 -8.38 -5.50 16.72
CA TYR A 79 -9.64 -6.17 16.37
C TYR A 79 -9.53 -7.68 16.62
N ASP A 80 -10.52 -8.25 17.32
CA ASP A 80 -10.51 -9.64 17.78
C ASP A 80 -10.61 -10.66 16.62
N ASP A 81 -11.27 -10.28 15.51
CA ASP A 81 -11.56 -11.15 14.37
C ASP A 81 -10.78 -10.78 13.09
N ALA A 82 -9.72 -9.96 13.21
CA ALA A 82 -8.90 -9.53 12.06
C ALA A 82 -7.49 -10.11 12.13
N GLY A 83 -7.03 -10.76 11.08
CA GLY A 83 -5.62 -11.13 10.91
C GLY A 83 -4.79 -10.02 10.26
N GLN A 84 -3.55 -10.33 9.90
CA GLN A 84 -2.64 -9.35 9.30
C GLN A 84 -2.86 -9.22 7.79
N LEU A 85 -2.91 -8.00 7.28
CA LEU A 85 -2.93 -7.71 5.84
C LEU A 85 -1.68 -6.90 5.44
N PRO A 86 -0.49 -7.51 5.41
CA PRO A 86 0.71 -6.78 5.02
C PRO A 86 0.60 -6.28 3.57
N LEU A 87 1.12 -5.10 3.28
CA LEU A 87 1.37 -4.68 1.90
C LEU A 87 2.59 -5.43 1.33
N PRO A 88 2.71 -5.55 0.00
CA PRO A 88 3.89 -6.15 -0.63
C PRO A 88 5.18 -5.39 -0.28
N PRO A 89 6.37 -5.97 -0.57
CA PRO A 89 7.63 -5.24 -0.47
C PRO A 89 7.59 -3.91 -1.23
N ARG A 90 8.26 -2.88 -0.69
CA ARG A 90 8.23 -1.50 -1.23
C ARG A 90 8.66 -1.42 -2.69
N GLU A 91 9.54 -2.32 -3.12
CA GLU A 91 10.05 -2.40 -4.49
C GLU A 91 8.97 -2.81 -5.50
N GLN A 92 7.83 -3.32 -5.03
CA GLN A 92 6.68 -3.73 -5.84
C GLN A 92 5.53 -2.72 -5.78
N TRP A 93 5.74 -1.57 -5.14
CA TRP A 93 4.72 -0.52 -5.03
C TRP A 93 4.72 0.33 -6.28
N GLU A 94 3.55 0.46 -6.88
CA GLU A 94 3.30 1.40 -7.95
C GLU A 94 2.49 2.58 -7.39
N ILE A 95 2.97 3.79 -7.67
CA ILE A 95 2.29 5.02 -7.25
C ILE A 95 2.22 5.93 -8.46
N GLU A 96 1.01 6.23 -8.90
CA GLU A 96 0.71 7.18 -9.96
C GLU A 96 0.27 8.49 -9.32
N LEU A 97 0.91 9.60 -9.69
CA LEU A 97 0.61 10.92 -9.14
C LEU A 97 -0.19 11.74 -10.14
N GLY A 98 -1.19 12.46 -9.64
CA GLY A 98 -1.83 13.58 -10.32
C GLY A 98 -0.97 14.83 -10.33
N ALA A 99 -1.51 15.91 -10.88
CA ALA A 99 -0.85 17.21 -10.85
C ALA A 99 -1.06 17.89 -9.48
N PRO A 100 -0.05 18.59 -8.93
CA PRO A 100 -0.22 19.40 -7.74
C PRO A 100 -1.16 20.57 -8.02
N GLU A 101 -2.14 20.73 -7.14
CA GLU A 101 -3.12 21.82 -7.20
C GLU A 101 -3.38 22.42 -5.82
N ARG A 102 -3.67 23.72 -5.79
CA ARG A 102 -4.15 24.37 -4.58
C ARG A 102 -5.66 24.21 -4.51
N ARG A 103 -6.16 23.67 -3.41
CA ARG A 103 -7.60 23.43 -3.23
C ARG A 103 -8.00 23.46 -1.77
N THR A 104 -9.31 23.62 -1.56
CA THR A 104 -9.93 23.51 -0.25
C THR A 104 -10.41 22.08 -0.03
N ILE A 105 -9.93 21.43 1.04
CA ILE A 105 -10.39 20.10 1.47
C ILE A 105 -10.97 20.26 2.87
N GLU A 106 -12.25 19.90 3.06
CA GLU A 106 -12.96 20.01 4.34
C GLU A 106 -12.88 21.42 4.99
N GLY A 107 -12.83 22.47 4.16
CA GLY A 107 -12.76 23.87 4.62
C GLY A 107 -11.35 24.39 4.87
N HIS A 108 -10.32 23.58 4.67
CA HIS A 108 -8.91 23.93 4.89
C HIS A 108 -8.15 24.13 3.57
N ASP A 109 -7.21 25.07 3.55
CA ASP A 109 -6.42 25.45 2.37
C ASP A 109 -5.16 24.57 2.22
N TYR A 110 -5.05 23.83 1.11
CA TYR A 110 -3.93 22.93 0.84
C TYR A 110 -3.31 23.20 -0.53
N VAL A 111 -2.03 22.88 -0.66
CA VAL A 111 -1.50 22.36 -1.94
C VAL A 111 -1.45 20.85 -1.84
N ALA A 112 -2.14 20.16 -2.74
CA ALA A 112 -2.37 18.73 -2.69
C ALA A 112 -2.15 18.05 -4.04
N VAL A 113 -1.85 16.75 -3.99
CA VAL A 113 -1.70 15.84 -5.13
C VAL A 113 -2.53 14.60 -4.83
N ASP A 114 -3.42 14.26 -5.76
CA ASP A 114 -4.07 12.95 -5.78
C ASP A 114 -3.09 11.89 -6.25
N TYR A 115 -3.23 10.68 -5.73
CA TYR A 115 -2.46 9.55 -6.18
C TYR A 115 -3.25 8.25 -6.10
N THR A 116 -2.86 7.32 -6.97
CA THR A 116 -3.32 5.93 -6.93
C THR A 116 -2.12 5.07 -6.57
N PHE A 117 -2.28 4.27 -5.52
CA PHE A 117 -1.37 3.19 -5.17
C PHE A 117 -1.91 1.88 -5.72
N THR A 118 -1.04 1.06 -6.31
CA THR A 118 -1.31 -0.33 -6.70
C THR A 118 -0.20 -1.26 -6.24
N GLY A 119 -0.56 -2.50 -5.95
CA GLY A 119 0.38 -3.57 -5.64
C GLY A 119 -0.30 -4.94 -5.67
N ALA A 120 0.50 -6.00 -5.62
CA ALA A 120 0.00 -7.37 -5.56
C ALA A 120 0.70 -8.14 -4.45
N LEU A 121 -0.07 -8.86 -3.64
CA LEU A 121 0.45 -9.77 -2.61
C LEU A 121 0.27 -11.22 -3.05
N LEU A 122 1.36 -11.99 -3.05
CA LEU A 122 1.29 -13.44 -3.23
C LEU A 122 1.14 -14.09 -1.85
N SER A 123 0.17 -14.99 -1.72
CA SER A 123 -0.03 -15.74 -0.47
C SER A 123 -0.45 -17.19 -0.73
N GLY A 124 -0.60 -17.98 0.33
CA GLY A 124 -1.16 -19.33 0.23
C GLY A 124 -2.66 -19.28 -0.09
N ALA A 125 -3.23 -20.39 -0.58
CA ALA A 125 -4.63 -20.42 -1.01
C ALA A 125 -5.65 -20.06 0.11
N ASP A 126 -5.33 -20.34 1.37
CA ASP A 126 -6.21 -20.11 2.53
C ASP A 126 -5.84 -18.85 3.35
N GLN A 127 -4.66 -18.27 3.13
CA GLN A 127 -4.10 -17.23 3.99
C GLN A 127 -4.91 -15.93 3.93
N ALA A 128 -5.44 -15.56 2.76
CA ALA A 128 -6.30 -14.39 2.60
C ALA A 128 -7.54 -14.47 3.50
N GLY A 129 -8.25 -15.62 3.47
CA GLY A 129 -9.44 -15.87 4.29
C GLY A 129 -9.16 -15.97 5.79
N LEU A 130 -7.94 -16.38 6.17
CA LEU A 130 -7.50 -16.35 7.57
C LEU A 130 -7.22 -14.93 8.06
N ALA A 131 -6.70 -14.07 7.18
CA ALA A 131 -6.44 -12.67 7.50
C ALA A 131 -7.72 -11.83 7.53
N GLU A 132 -8.63 -12.12 6.61
CA GLU A 132 -9.89 -11.43 6.40
C GLU A 132 -10.93 -12.42 5.83
N PRO A 133 -11.93 -12.86 6.61
CA PRO A 133 -12.89 -13.86 6.16
C PRO A 133 -13.64 -13.50 4.87
N SER A 134 -13.84 -12.20 4.61
CA SER A 134 -14.45 -11.73 3.37
C SER A 134 -13.58 -11.99 2.12
N LEU A 135 -12.28 -12.27 2.28
CA LEU A 135 -11.33 -12.60 1.21
C LEU A 135 -11.15 -14.12 1.00
N ALA A 136 -12.02 -14.96 1.59
CA ALA A 136 -11.94 -16.41 1.43
C ALA A 136 -12.37 -16.91 0.04
N GLU A 137 -13.15 -16.12 -0.70
CA GLU A 137 -13.66 -16.48 -2.03
C GLU A 137 -12.91 -15.75 -3.14
N VAL A 138 -12.59 -16.45 -4.24
CA VAL A 138 -11.93 -15.80 -5.37
C VAL A 138 -12.84 -14.74 -6.00
N GLY A 139 -12.31 -13.52 -6.16
CA GLY A 139 -13.03 -12.39 -6.76
C GLY A 139 -13.81 -11.54 -5.75
N SER A 140 -13.75 -11.85 -4.46
CA SER A 140 -14.24 -10.95 -3.41
C SER A 140 -13.33 -9.73 -3.26
N SER A 141 -13.84 -8.69 -2.60
CA SER A 141 -13.09 -7.48 -2.23
C SER A 141 -13.32 -7.14 -0.76
N TYR A 142 -12.38 -6.38 -0.19
CA TYR A 142 -12.47 -5.84 1.15
C TYR A 142 -12.03 -4.37 1.12
N ASP A 143 -12.87 -3.49 1.64
CA ASP A 143 -12.59 -2.07 1.81
C ASP A 143 -12.33 -1.79 3.30
N GLU A 144 -11.17 -1.22 3.60
CA GLU A 144 -10.72 -0.84 4.95
C GLU A 144 -11.20 0.55 5.40
#